data_AF-A0A149R3S7-F1
#
_entry.id   AF-A0A149R3S7-F1
#
_cell.length_a   1.000
_cell.length_b   1.000
_cell.length_c   1.000
_cell.angle_alpha   90.00
_cell.angle_beta   90.00
_cell.angle_gamma   90.00
#
_symmetry.space_group_name_H-M   'P 1'
#
loop_
_entity.id
_entity.type
_entity.pdbx_description
1 polymer ?
#
loop_
_entity_poly.entity_id
_entity_poly.type
_entity_poly.pdbx_seq_one_letter_code
_entity_poly.pdbx_strand_id
1 'polypeptide(L)'
;NPGPWRIPYHHQGLLHYCREFGIALEPFVQLNHNAWLHSSSAFDGKPVRYREFASDLNGYTGELLSKAIDQHKLDDVITHEEQQHVLATMRGWSGLSDKNTWEAGARSSLRRGYDKMPSAGVEGAPTYSNPLPRAEVMKSGLWRWMAFPEALDMQTTMFQPVGRMDQIGKGFASRVGDLITLGCAVTAIHQDEHMVKVAYKDCQNGNVLREVTAEYSVCTIPL
;
A
#
# COMPACT_ATOMS: atom_id res chain seq x y z
N ASN A 1 1.93 16.30 7.02
CA ASN A 1 2.16 15.87 5.61
C ASN A 1 0.84 15.71 4.88
N PRO A 2 0.26 16.77 4.28
CA PRO A 2 -0.98 16.64 3.49
C PRO A 2 -0.75 16.11 2.06
N GLY A 3 0.49 15.96 1.61
CA GLY A 3 0.86 15.52 0.26
C GLY A 3 1.60 14.18 0.25
N PRO A 4 2.79 14.08 -0.37
CA PRO A 4 3.60 12.87 -0.32
C PRO A 4 3.84 12.40 1.13
N TRP A 5 3.77 11.10 1.36
CA TRP A 5 3.72 10.53 2.71
C TRP A 5 4.45 9.19 2.87
N ARG A 6 4.87 8.54 1.78
CA ARG A 6 5.58 7.26 1.77
C ARG A 6 6.53 7.17 0.58
N ILE A 7 7.62 6.42 0.75
CA ILE A 7 8.69 6.24 -0.23
C ILE A 7 8.96 4.74 -0.38
N PRO A 8 8.67 4.14 -1.54
CA PRO A 8 8.99 2.74 -1.82
C PRO A 8 10.50 2.48 -1.89
N TYR A 9 10.90 1.24 -1.60
CA TYR A 9 12.30 0.84 -1.61
C TYR A 9 12.99 1.01 -2.97
N HIS A 10 12.27 0.98 -4.09
CA HIS A 10 12.83 1.11 -5.44
C HIS A 10 12.92 2.55 -5.94
N HIS A 11 12.48 3.56 -5.17
CA HIS A 11 12.63 4.97 -5.53
C HIS A 11 14.08 5.46 -5.29
N GLN A 12 15.02 4.83 -5.98
CA GLN A 12 16.46 4.94 -5.71
C GLN A 12 17.00 6.37 -5.86
N GLY A 13 16.49 7.16 -6.81
CA GLY A 13 16.89 8.56 -6.95
C GLY A 13 16.55 9.40 -5.72
N LEU A 14 15.34 9.25 -5.19
CA LEU A 14 14.92 9.96 -3.98
C LEU A 14 15.66 9.45 -2.74
N LEU A 15 15.81 8.13 -2.61
CA LEU A 15 16.54 7.51 -1.50
C LEU A 15 18.03 7.88 -1.49
N HIS A 16 18.63 8.02 -2.66
CA HIS A 16 19.99 8.53 -2.82
C HIS A 16 20.11 9.93 -2.23
N TYR A 17 19.24 10.87 -2.59
CA TYR A 17 19.28 12.22 -2.04
C TYR A 17 18.96 12.29 -0.55
N CYS A 18 18.05 11.44 -0.05
CA CYS A 18 17.82 11.35 1.40
C CYS A 18 19.12 10.98 2.14
N ARG A 19 19.89 10.03 1.60
CA ARG A 19 21.19 9.63 2.15
C ARG A 19 22.23 10.76 2.02
N GLU A 20 22.37 11.33 0.83
CA GLU A 20 23.33 12.40 0.52
C GLU A 20 23.13 13.63 1.40
N PHE A 21 21.87 13.97 1.71
CA PHE A 21 21.54 15.14 2.53
C PHE A 21 21.43 14.83 4.03
N GLY A 22 21.72 13.59 4.46
CA GLY A 22 21.63 13.21 5.86
C GLY A 22 20.19 13.25 6.42
N ILE A 23 19.19 13.07 5.56
CA ILE A 23 17.78 13.02 5.96
C ILE A 23 17.49 11.63 6.52
N ALA A 24 17.29 11.56 7.84
CA ALA A 24 16.93 10.32 8.51
C ALA A 24 15.58 9.79 8.01
N LEU A 25 15.54 8.49 7.70
CA LEU A 25 14.33 7.78 7.28
C LEU A 25 13.94 6.73 8.34
N GLU A 26 12.63 6.50 8.47
CA GLU A 26 12.04 5.45 9.31
C GLU A 26 11.07 4.58 8.49
N PRO A 27 10.80 3.33 8.91
CA PRO A 27 9.85 2.47 8.23
C PRO A 27 8.44 3.08 8.18
N PHE A 28 7.82 3.03 7.01
CA PHE A 28 6.41 3.34 6.82
C PHE A 28 5.59 2.04 6.83
N VAL A 29 4.64 1.94 7.76
CA VAL A 29 3.76 0.77 7.88
C VAL A 29 2.61 0.88 6.88
N GLN A 30 2.78 0.30 5.69
CA GLN A 30 1.73 0.26 4.67
C GLN A 30 0.56 -0.65 5.04
N LEU A 31 0.90 -1.83 5.55
CA LEU A 31 -0.02 -2.91 5.78
C LEU A 31 -0.11 -3.16 7.27
N ASN A 32 -1.31 -3.03 7.81
CA ASN A 32 -1.62 -3.36 9.19
C ASN A 32 -2.72 -4.41 9.22
N HIS A 33 -2.35 -5.64 9.55
CA HIS A 33 -3.27 -6.78 9.68
C HIS A 33 -4.35 -6.57 10.74
N ASN A 34 -4.13 -5.68 11.71
CA ASN A 34 -5.10 -5.33 12.74
C ASN A 34 -5.96 -4.11 12.35
N ALA A 35 -5.79 -3.52 11.17
CA ALA A 35 -6.67 -2.43 10.72
C ALA A 35 -8.10 -2.93 10.47
N TRP A 36 -9.04 -1.98 10.41
CA TRP A 36 -10.44 -2.23 10.09
C TRP A 36 -10.69 -1.97 8.61
N LEU A 37 -11.47 -2.86 7.99
CA LEU A 37 -12.08 -2.68 6.69
C LEU A 37 -13.58 -2.44 6.88
N HIS A 38 -14.17 -1.59 6.06
CA HIS A 38 -15.59 -1.26 6.15
C HIS A 38 -16.21 -1.12 4.77
N SER A 39 -17.43 -1.64 4.63
CA SER A 39 -18.30 -1.45 3.47
C SER A 39 -19.73 -1.26 3.96
N SER A 40 -20.42 -0.23 3.51
CA SER A 40 -21.82 0.01 3.88
C SER A 40 -22.79 -1.00 3.27
N SER A 41 -22.36 -1.76 2.26
CA SER A 41 -23.19 -2.75 1.54
C SER A 41 -22.89 -4.21 1.91
N ALA A 42 -21.96 -4.45 2.83
CA ALA A 42 -21.59 -5.79 3.29
C ALA A 42 -21.52 -5.84 4.82
N PHE A 43 -21.65 -7.04 5.38
CA PHE A 43 -21.55 -7.28 6.84
C PHE A 43 -22.47 -6.39 7.68
N ASP A 44 -23.65 -6.03 7.15
CA ASP A 44 -24.60 -5.09 7.77
C ASP A 44 -23.97 -3.73 8.15
N GLY A 45 -22.96 -3.28 7.39
CA GLY A 45 -22.23 -2.04 7.68
C GLY A 45 -21.28 -2.13 8.87
N LYS A 46 -21.00 -3.33 9.40
CA LYS A 46 -20.04 -3.51 10.49
C LYS A 46 -18.63 -3.63 9.93
N PRO A 47 -17.63 -2.97 10.55
CA PRO A 47 -16.24 -3.15 10.15
C PRO A 47 -15.75 -4.55 10.52
N VAL A 48 -14.86 -5.09 9.69
CA VAL A 48 -14.18 -6.38 9.91
C VAL A 48 -12.67 -6.17 9.95
N ARG A 49 -11.92 -7.01 10.67
CA ARG A 49 -10.46 -6.86 10.69
C ARG A 49 -9.87 -7.26 9.35
N TYR A 50 -8.82 -6.57 8.91
CA TYR A 50 -8.08 -6.91 7.71
C TYR A 50 -7.64 -8.38 7.72
N ARG A 51 -7.00 -8.84 8.80
CA ARG A 51 -6.51 -10.23 8.90
C ARG A 51 -7.61 -11.28 8.81
N GLU A 52 -8.79 -11.00 9.34
CA GLU A 52 -9.93 -11.92 9.29
C GLU A 52 -10.44 -12.02 7.85
N PHE A 53 -10.71 -10.88 7.24
CA PHE A 53 -11.19 -10.81 5.86
C PHE A 53 -10.18 -11.40 4.87
N ALA A 54 -8.90 -11.03 4.96
CA ALA A 54 -7.86 -11.51 4.07
C ALA A 54 -7.68 -13.03 4.17
N SER A 55 -7.70 -13.57 5.39
CA SER A 55 -7.63 -15.02 5.61
C SER A 55 -8.85 -15.73 5.05
N ASP A 56 -10.05 -15.19 5.25
CA ASP A 56 -11.29 -15.78 4.74
C ASP A 56 -11.34 -15.75 3.21
N LEU A 57 -10.91 -14.64 2.59
CA LEU A 57 -10.80 -14.54 1.13
C LEU A 57 -9.83 -15.59 0.56
N ASN A 58 -8.63 -15.71 1.12
CA ASN A 58 -7.63 -16.69 0.69
C ASN A 58 -8.11 -18.12 0.93
N GLY A 59 -8.65 -18.40 2.12
CA GLY A 59 -9.19 -19.70 2.49
C GLY A 59 -10.31 -20.16 1.56
N TYR A 60 -11.31 -19.32 1.33
CA TYR A 60 -12.41 -19.66 0.40
C TYR A 60 -11.94 -19.82 -1.04
N THR A 61 -10.95 -19.03 -1.49
CA THR A 61 -10.37 -19.17 -2.82
C THR A 61 -9.66 -20.51 -2.96
N GLY A 62 -8.84 -20.88 -1.96
CA GLY A 62 -8.14 -22.16 -1.95
C GLY A 62 -9.08 -23.36 -1.87
N GLU A 63 -10.16 -23.26 -1.07
CA GLU A 63 -11.20 -24.30 -1.01
C GLU A 63 -11.91 -24.47 -2.35
N LEU A 64 -12.27 -23.38 -3.04
CA LEU A 64 -12.92 -23.43 -4.35
C LEU A 64 -12.01 -24.07 -5.40
N LEU A 65 -10.72 -23.72 -5.40
CA LEU A 65 -9.75 -24.32 -6.32
C LEU A 65 -9.55 -25.82 -6.03
N SER A 66 -9.46 -26.20 -4.75
CA SER A 66 -9.33 -27.60 -4.35
C SER A 66 -10.56 -28.41 -4.77
N LYS A 67 -11.77 -27.85 -4.58
CA LYS A 67 -13.02 -28.48 -5.04
C LYS A 67 -13.08 -28.62 -6.57
N ALA A 68 -12.56 -27.66 -7.32
CA ALA A 68 -12.51 -27.76 -8.78
C ALA A 68 -11.61 -28.92 -9.23
N ILE A 69 -10.46 -29.11 -8.57
CA ILE A 69 -9.57 -30.26 -8.79
C ILE A 69 -10.27 -31.57 -8.43
N ASP A 70 -10.86 -31.67 -7.24
CA ASP A 70 -11.56 -32.89 -6.78
C ASP A 70 -12.76 -33.25 -7.69
N GLN A 71 -13.30 -32.28 -8.41
CA GLN A 71 -14.39 -32.46 -9.39
C GLN A 71 -13.92 -32.62 -10.83
N HIS A 72 -12.62 -32.85 -11.05
CA HIS A 72 -12.00 -33.04 -12.36
C HIS A 72 -12.25 -31.86 -13.33
N LYS A 73 -12.40 -30.64 -12.81
CA LYS A 73 -12.67 -29.44 -13.63
C LYS A 73 -11.43 -28.82 -14.25
N LEU A 74 -10.24 -29.33 -13.91
CA LEU A 74 -8.96 -28.82 -14.38
C LEU A 74 -8.09 -29.91 -15.04
N ASP A 75 -8.65 -31.08 -15.33
CA ASP A 75 -7.89 -32.24 -15.87
C ASP A 75 -7.36 -31.99 -17.29
N ASP A 76 -7.95 -31.05 -18.03
CA ASP A 76 -7.53 -30.62 -19.36
C ASP A 76 -6.45 -29.53 -19.35
N VAL A 77 -6.23 -28.87 -18.21
CA VAL A 77 -5.29 -27.74 -18.08
C VAL A 77 -4.06 -28.04 -17.25
N ILE A 78 -4.14 -28.96 -16.29
CA ILE A 78 -3.02 -29.32 -15.41
C ILE A 78 -2.91 -30.84 -15.28
N THR A 79 -1.67 -31.32 -15.15
CA THR A 79 -1.39 -32.75 -14.98
C THR A 79 -1.81 -33.25 -13.59
N HIS A 80 -2.01 -34.56 -13.43
CA HIS A 80 -2.28 -35.15 -12.11
C HIS A 80 -1.17 -34.84 -11.08
N GLU A 81 0.10 -34.79 -11.51
CA GLU A 81 1.22 -34.40 -10.65
C GLU A 81 1.08 -32.94 -10.19
N GLU A 82 0.80 -32.02 -11.13
CA GLU A 82 0.58 -30.61 -10.82
C GLU A 82 -0.62 -30.37 -9.90
N GLN A 83 -1.71 -31.13 -10.06
CA GLN A 83 -2.85 -31.10 -9.15
C GLN A 83 -2.43 -31.35 -7.69
N GLN A 84 -1.53 -32.31 -7.45
CA GLN A 84 -1.02 -32.59 -6.10
C GLN A 84 -0.21 -31.40 -5.54
N HIS A 85 0.58 -30.73 -6.38
CA HIS A 85 1.29 -29.51 -5.99
C HIS A 85 0.35 -28.34 -5.69
N VAL A 86 -0.71 -28.15 -6.47
CA VAL A 86 -1.72 -27.12 -6.23
C VAL A 86 -2.46 -27.39 -4.93
N LEU A 87 -2.92 -28.62 -4.69
CA LEU A 87 -3.60 -29.00 -3.44
C LEU A 87 -2.72 -28.83 -2.21
N ALA A 88 -1.43 -29.18 -2.30
CA ALA A 88 -0.46 -28.95 -1.23
C ALA A 88 -0.25 -27.44 -0.98
N THR A 89 -0.15 -26.65 -2.06
CA THR A 89 -0.04 -25.19 -1.98
C THR A 89 -1.27 -24.59 -1.33
N MET A 90 -2.48 -24.99 -1.71
CA MET A 90 -3.72 -24.47 -1.11
C MET A 90 -3.84 -24.83 0.38
N ARG A 91 -3.49 -26.06 0.78
CA ARG A 91 -3.44 -26.45 2.19
C ARG A 91 -2.44 -25.60 3.00
N GLY A 92 -1.24 -25.40 2.47
CA GLY A 92 -0.18 -24.65 3.15
C GLY A 92 -0.41 -23.14 3.15
N TRP A 93 -0.58 -22.53 1.98
CA TRP A 93 -0.70 -21.09 1.80
C TRP A 93 -2.05 -20.57 2.30
N SER A 94 -3.16 -21.15 1.85
CA SER A 94 -4.51 -20.71 2.22
C SER A 94 -4.97 -21.23 3.58
N GLY A 95 -4.24 -22.18 4.18
CA GLY A 95 -4.51 -22.67 5.54
C GLY A 95 -5.70 -23.62 5.66
N LEU A 96 -5.98 -24.40 4.61
CA LEU A 96 -7.08 -25.35 4.60
C LEU A 96 -6.87 -26.53 5.58
N SER A 97 -7.97 -27.17 5.97
CA SER A 97 -7.96 -28.44 6.70
C SER A 97 -7.35 -29.57 5.86
N ASP A 98 -7.17 -30.75 6.46
CA ASP A 98 -6.73 -31.95 5.72
C ASP A 98 -7.77 -32.46 4.72
N LYS A 99 -9.01 -31.96 4.81
CA LYS A 99 -10.10 -32.21 3.85
C LYS A 99 -10.20 -31.12 2.79
N ASN A 100 -9.19 -30.25 2.66
CA ASN A 100 -9.18 -29.09 1.76
C ASN A 100 -10.35 -28.11 1.98
N THR A 101 -10.85 -27.99 3.22
CA THR A 101 -11.92 -27.06 3.60
C THR A 101 -11.40 -25.85 4.38
N TRP A 102 -12.01 -24.68 4.18
CA TRP A 102 -11.82 -23.50 5.02
C TRP A 102 -12.89 -23.48 6.11
N GLU A 103 -12.47 -23.76 7.34
CA GLU A 103 -13.35 -23.92 8.49
C GLU A 103 -12.72 -23.34 9.76
N ALA A 104 -13.53 -23.11 10.80
CA ALA A 104 -13.04 -22.71 12.11
C ALA A 104 -12.11 -23.78 12.68
N GLY A 105 -10.93 -23.38 13.12
CA GLY A 105 -9.93 -24.31 13.64
C GLY A 105 -8.57 -23.67 13.89
N ALA A 106 -7.60 -24.49 14.26
CA ALA A 106 -6.25 -24.03 14.53
C ALA A 106 -5.59 -23.37 13.31
N ARG A 107 -5.70 -23.99 12.12
CA ARG A 107 -5.06 -23.49 10.88
C ARG A 107 -5.63 -22.14 10.42
N SER A 108 -6.95 -21.97 10.47
CA SER A 108 -7.59 -20.68 10.14
C SER A 108 -7.30 -19.63 11.21
N SER A 109 -7.35 -19.98 12.50
CA SER A 109 -7.08 -19.03 13.60
C SER A 109 -5.63 -18.55 13.68
N LEU A 110 -4.65 -19.36 13.24
CA LEU A 110 -3.25 -18.91 13.11
C LEU A 110 -3.08 -17.72 12.16
N ARG A 111 -4.02 -17.52 11.22
CA ARG A 111 -4.01 -16.42 10.23
C ARG A 111 -5.00 -15.31 10.61
N ARG A 112 -6.23 -15.72 10.94
CA ARG A 112 -7.34 -14.82 11.31
C ARG A 112 -7.16 -14.16 12.68
N GLY A 113 -6.42 -14.80 13.58
CA GLY A 113 -6.48 -14.55 15.02
C GLY A 113 -7.47 -15.47 15.72
N TYR A 114 -7.58 -15.32 17.03
CA TYR A 114 -8.38 -16.15 17.91
C TYR A 114 -9.45 -15.30 18.63
N ASP A 115 -10.60 -15.89 18.92
CA ASP A 115 -11.61 -15.26 19.80
C ASP A 115 -11.08 -15.22 21.24
N LYS A 116 -10.32 -16.25 21.62
CA LYS A 116 -9.49 -16.28 22.84
C LYS A 116 -8.09 -16.77 22.48
N MET A 117 -7.09 -15.91 22.66
CA MET A 117 -5.70 -16.25 22.42
C MET A 117 -5.25 -17.39 23.35
N PRO A 118 -4.41 -18.31 22.85
CA PRO A 118 -3.80 -19.32 23.73
C PRO A 118 -2.94 -18.62 24.79
N SER A 119 -3.04 -19.08 26.04
CA SER A 119 -2.27 -18.56 27.17
C SER A 119 -1.82 -19.70 28.10
N ALA A 120 -1.05 -19.38 29.13
CA ALA A 120 -0.66 -20.36 30.15
C ALA A 120 -1.80 -20.60 31.15
N GLY A 121 -1.82 -21.79 31.78
CA GLY A 121 -2.73 -22.14 32.87
C GLY A 121 -3.90 -23.04 32.47
N VAL A 122 -4.76 -23.37 33.45
CA VAL A 122 -5.87 -24.33 33.31
C VAL A 122 -6.91 -23.87 32.28
N GLU A 123 -7.09 -22.56 32.15
CA GLU A 123 -7.96 -21.95 31.13
C GLU A 123 -7.17 -21.43 29.92
N GLY A 124 -5.96 -21.93 29.69
CA GLY A 124 -5.07 -21.46 28.63
C GLY A 124 -5.46 -21.88 27.20
N ALA A 125 -6.42 -22.81 27.08
CA ALA A 125 -6.88 -23.31 25.79
C ALA A 125 -7.50 -22.18 24.94
N PRO A 126 -7.16 -22.10 23.64
CA PRO A 126 -7.70 -21.06 22.77
C PRO A 126 -9.14 -21.34 22.37
N THR A 127 -9.85 -20.26 22.01
CA THR A 127 -11.11 -20.34 21.27
C THR A 127 -10.84 -19.90 19.84
N TYR A 128 -11.07 -20.80 18.89
CA TYR A 128 -10.87 -20.51 17.48
C TYR A 128 -11.87 -19.50 16.98
N SER A 129 -11.41 -18.60 16.12
CA SER A 129 -12.27 -17.61 15.50
C SER A 129 -13.07 -18.23 14.36
N ASN A 130 -14.26 -17.69 14.12
CA ASN A 130 -15.18 -18.19 13.10
C ASN A 130 -15.00 -17.44 11.78
N PRO A 131 -14.88 -18.15 10.63
CA PRO A 131 -14.87 -17.52 9.31
C PRO A 131 -16.09 -16.63 9.06
N LEU A 132 -15.87 -15.50 8.39
CA LEU A 132 -16.94 -14.62 7.92
C LEU A 132 -17.80 -15.31 6.86
N PRO A 133 -19.09 -14.95 6.69
CA PRO A 133 -19.91 -15.56 5.65
C PRO A 133 -19.31 -15.40 4.24
N ARG A 134 -19.01 -16.52 3.56
CA ARG A 134 -18.37 -16.53 2.22
C ARG A 134 -19.04 -15.59 1.21
N ALA A 135 -20.38 -15.58 1.17
CA ALA A 135 -21.13 -14.73 0.24
C ALA A 135 -20.85 -13.23 0.48
N GLU A 136 -20.76 -12.81 1.74
CA GLU A 136 -20.40 -11.44 2.12
C GLU A 136 -18.95 -11.12 1.72
N VAL A 137 -18.01 -12.02 2.04
CA VAL A 137 -16.59 -11.86 1.68
C VAL A 137 -16.45 -11.62 0.17
N MET A 138 -17.05 -12.49 -0.64
CA MET A 138 -16.92 -12.45 -2.10
C MET A 138 -17.60 -11.22 -2.73
N LYS A 139 -18.77 -10.80 -2.24
CA LYS A 139 -19.50 -9.65 -2.81
C LYS A 139 -19.03 -8.28 -2.30
N SER A 140 -18.31 -8.23 -1.18
CA SER A 140 -17.99 -6.98 -0.48
C SER A 140 -17.12 -5.99 -1.25
N GLY A 141 -16.34 -6.46 -2.23
CA GLY A 141 -15.34 -5.64 -2.95
C GLY A 141 -14.12 -5.24 -2.11
N LEU A 142 -14.04 -5.67 -0.84
CA LEU A 142 -12.94 -5.32 0.06
C LEU A 142 -11.61 -5.97 -0.33
N TRP A 143 -11.62 -6.97 -1.23
CA TRP A 143 -10.42 -7.59 -1.82
C TRP A 143 -9.42 -6.55 -2.38
N ARG A 144 -9.90 -5.38 -2.83
CA ARG A 144 -9.06 -4.29 -3.35
C ARG A 144 -8.01 -3.84 -2.33
N TRP A 145 -8.32 -3.93 -1.04
CA TRP A 145 -7.39 -3.59 0.03
C TRP A 145 -6.31 -4.65 0.27
N MET A 146 -6.52 -5.89 -0.19
CA MET A 146 -5.49 -6.92 -0.24
C MET A 146 -4.61 -6.74 -1.48
N ALA A 147 -5.17 -6.31 -2.60
CA ALA A 147 -4.39 -6.01 -3.81
C ALA A 147 -3.53 -4.75 -3.68
N PHE A 148 -3.95 -3.79 -2.85
CA PHE A 148 -3.27 -2.51 -2.68
C PHE A 148 -1.79 -2.61 -2.23
N PRO A 149 -1.42 -3.33 -1.16
CA PRO A 149 -0.01 -3.48 -0.76
C PRO A 149 0.82 -4.33 -1.72
N GLU A 150 0.20 -5.07 -2.66
CA GLU A 150 0.90 -5.88 -3.66
C GLU A 150 1.30 -5.06 -4.90
N ALA A 151 0.74 -3.87 -5.09
CA ALA A 151 1.15 -2.97 -6.16
C ALA A 151 2.60 -2.50 -5.92
N LEU A 152 3.44 -2.49 -6.96
CA LEU A 152 4.88 -2.21 -6.85
C LEU A 152 5.20 -0.99 -5.97
N ASP A 153 4.53 0.14 -6.19
CA ASP A 153 4.73 1.39 -5.44
C ASP A 153 4.11 1.41 -4.03
N MET A 154 3.54 0.30 -3.59
CA MET A 154 2.94 0.09 -2.28
C MET A 154 3.57 -1.09 -1.54
N GLN A 155 4.45 -1.86 -2.19
CA GLN A 155 5.10 -3.01 -1.59
C GLN A 155 5.99 -2.59 -0.43
N THR A 156 5.84 -3.27 0.70
CA THR A 156 6.79 -3.15 1.81
C THR A 156 8.13 -3.76 1.40
N THR A 157 9.28 -3.22 1.82
CA THR A 157 9.44 -2.12 2.78
C THR A 157 9.28 -0.73 2.16
N MET A 158 8.73 0.19 2.94
CA MET A 158 8.62 1.59 2.58
C MET A 158 9.15 2.48 3.69
N PHE A 159 9.39 3.74 3.36
CA PHE A 159 10.04 4.71 4.23
C PHE A 159 9.30 6.03 4.28
N GLN A 160 9.52 6.77 5.35
CA GLN A 160 9.20 8.20 5.45
C GLN A 160 10.36 8.92 6.15
N PRO A 161 10.61 10.21 5.89
CA PRO A 161 11.53 10.98 6.70
C PRO A 161 11.03 11.11 8.13
N VAL A 162 11.94 11.01 9.10
CA VAL A 162 11.61 11.23 10.51
C VAL A 162 11.02 12.63 10.68
N GLY A 163 9.85 12.71 11.32
CA GLY A 163 9.12 13.94 11.56
C GLY A 163 8.21 14.39 10.41
N ARG A 164 8.74 14.75 9.23
CA ARG A 164 7.93 15.28 8.11
C ARG A 164 8.55 15.13 6.73
N MET A 165 7.71 14.94 5.70
CA MET A 165 8.15 14.61 4.34
C MET A 165 8.90 15.76 3.64
N ASP A 166 8.60 17.00 4.00
CA ASP A 166 9.24 18.19 3.44
C ASP A 166 10.67 18.40 3.94
N GLN A 167 11.19 17.56 4.86
CA GLN A 167 12.63 17.50 5.13
C GLN A 167 13.42 17.23 3.84
N ILE A 168 12.84 16.52 2.87
CA ILE A 168 13.44 16.32 1.55
C ILE A 168 13.58 17.65 0.80
N GLY A 169 12.49 18.42 0.70
CA GLY A 169 12.52 19.74 0.06
C GLY A 169 13.49 20.70 0.75
N LYS A 170 13.54 20.68 2.08
CA LYS A 170 14.52 21.45 2.87
C LYS A 170 15.96 21.00 2.62
N GLY A 171 16.19 19.70 2.48
CA GLY A 171 17.49 19.13 2.12
C GLY A 171 18.01 19.74 0.82
N PHE A 172 17.21 19.71 -0.24
CA PHE A 172 17.55 20.38 -1.51
C PHE A 172 17.73 21.89 -1.34
N ALA A 173 16.79 22.59 -0.69
CA ALA A 173 16.87 24.03 -0.49
C ALA A 173 18.15 24.45 0.26
N SER A 174 18.64 23.63 1.19
CA SER A 174 19.89 23.91 1.91
C SER A 174 21.13 23.85 1.02
N ARG A 175 21.08 23.18 -0.14
CA ARG A 175 22.19 23.04 -1.09
C ARG A 175 22.22 24.12 -2.16
N VAL A 176 21.09 24.74 -2.46
CA VAL A 176 20.94 25.72 -3.55
C VAL A 176 20.24 27.00 -3.11
N GLY A 177 20.21 27.27 -1.80
CA GLY A 177 19.39 28.34 -1.20
C GLY A 177 19.59 29.71 -1.85
N ASP A 178 20.83 30.07 -2.17
CA ASP A 178 21.17 31.36 -2.81
C ASP A 178 20.64 31.49 -4.25
N LEU A 179 20.21 30.38 -4.87
CA LEU A 179 19.61 30.36 -6.20
C LEU A 179 18.07 30.41 -6.15
N ILE A 180 17.47 30.38 -4.96
CA ILE A 180 16.01 30.34 -4.79
C ILE A 180 15.49 31.73 -4.40
N THR A 181 14.56 32.26 -5.20
CA THR A 181 13.74 33.41 -4.80
C THR A 181 12.33 32.94 -4.44
N LEU A 182 11.95 33.11 -3.17
CA LEU A 182 10.62 32.74 -2.67
C LEU A 182 9.63 33.91 -2.82
N GLY A 183 8.33 33.59 -2.78
CA GLY A 183 7.28 34.61 -2.89
C GLY A 183 7.11 35.18 -4.30
N CYS A 184 7.61 34.49 -5.33
CA CYS A 184 7.44 34.87 -6.72
C CYS A 184 6.25 34.13 -7.34
N ALA A 185 5.14 34.84 -7.55
CA ALA A 185 3.99 34.28 -8.26
C ALA A 185 4.11 34.54 -9.76
N VAL A 186 4.52 33.53 -10.53
CA VAL A 186 4.66 33.62 -12.00
C VAL A 186 3.32 33.99 -12.62
N THR A 187 3.32 34.99 -13.50
CA THR A 187 2.13 35.50 -14.21
C THR A 187 2.19 35.29 -15.72
N ALA A 188 3.38 35.21 -16.31
CA ALA A 188 3.55 34.92 -17.73
C ALA A 188 4.90 34.26 -18.00
N ILE A 189 4.93 33.39 -19.02
CA ILE A 189 6.14 32.78 -19.57
C ILE A 189 6.07 32.98 -21.08
N HIS A 190 7.07 33.65 -21.65
CA HIS A 190 7.21 33.87 -23.09
C HIS A 190 8.55 33.32 -23.54
N GLN A 191 8.61 32.71 -24.72
CA GLN A 191 9.87 32.22 -25.29
C GLN A 191 10.00 32.67 -26.75
N ASP A 192 11.24 32.90 -27.17
CA ASP A 192 11.62 33.09 -28.57
C ASP A 192 12.75 32.10 -28.94
N GLU A 193 13.40 32.31 -30.09
CA GLU A 193 14.46 31.42 -30.59
C GLU A 193 15.75 31.41 -29.74
N HIS A 194 15.91 32.36 -28.81
CA HIS A 194 17.15 32.57 -28.06
C HIS A 194 16.96 32.49 -26.55
N MET A 195 15.77 32.79 -26.03
CA MET A 195 15.56 32.93 -24.60
C MET A 195 14.13 32.66 -24.15
N VAL A 196 14.00 32.39 -22.85
CA VAL A 196 12.74 32.39 -22.11
C VAL A 196 12.71 33.59 -21.18
N LYS A 197 11.62 34.36 -21.25
CA LYS A 197 11.28 35.46 -20.35
C LYS A 197 10.15 35.03 -19.42
N VAL A 198 10.37 35.18 -18.11
CA VAL A 198 9.37 34.89 -17.08
C VAL A 198 9.01 36.19 -16.36
N ALA A 199 7.73 36.55 -16.38
CA ALA A 199 7.17 37.63 -15.58
C ALA A 199 6.53 37.07 -14.30
N TYR A 200 6.77 37.72 -13.17
CA TYR A 200 6.19 37.31 -11.88
C TYR A 200 5.84 38.51 -11.00
N LYS A 201 4.87 38.31 -10.12
CA LYS A 201 4.58 39.22 -8.99
C LYS A 201 5.49 38.87 -7.83
N ASP A 202 6.23 39.86 -7.36
CA ASP A 202 7.02 39.77 -6.13
C ASP A 202 6.09 40.02 -4.93
N CYS A 203 5.54 38.94 -4.38
CA CYS A 203 4.56 39.00 -3.29
C CYS A 203 5.17 39.53 -1.98
N GLN A 204 6.49 39.52 -1.84
CA GLN A 204 7.18 40.07 -0.66
C GLN A 204 7.34 41.59 -0.77
N ASN A 205 7.37 42.14 -1.98
CA ASN A 205 7.50 43.57 -2.26
C ASN A 205 6.22 44.15 -2.87
N GLY A 206 5.07 43.87 -2.28
CA GLY A 206 3.81 44.51 -2.66
C GLY A 206 3.23 44.10 -4.02
N ASN A 207 3.55 42.89 -4.49
CA ASN A 207 3.14 42.36 -5.80
C ASN A 207 3.70 43.13 -7.00
N VAL A 208 4.84 43.80 -6.85
CA VAL A 208 5.53 44.47 -7.97
C VAL A 208 5.82 43.45 -9.07
N LEU A 209 5.52 43.81 -10.31
CA LEU A 209 5.83 42.99 -11.47
C LEU A 209 7.33 43.07 -11.78
N ARG A 210 7.96 41.92 -11.90
CA ARG A 210 9.36 41.77 -12.29
C ARG A 210 9.47 40.81 -13.48
N GLU A 211 10.55 40.96 -14.23
CA GLU A 211 10.91 40.06 -15.32
C GLU A 211 12.28 39.45 -15.07
N VAL A 212 12.46 38.20 -15.47
CA VAL A 212 13.76 37.52 -15.53
C VAL A 212 13.87 36.77 -16.85
N THR A 213 15.09 36.65 -17.36
CA THR A 213 15.38 35.99 -18.62
C THR A 213 16.45 34.92 -18.46
N ALA A 214 16.31 33.80 -19.17
CA ALA A 214 17.29 32.72 -19.23
C ALA A 214 17.27 32.05 -20.60
N GLU A 215 18.33 31.32 -20.97
CA GLU A 215 18.36 30.53 -22.22
C GLU A 215 17.30 29.41 -22.22
N TYR A 216 17.02 28.84 -21.04
CA TYR A 216 16.08 27.74 -20.85
C TYR A 216 15.19 27.96 -19.63
N SER A 217 14.02 27.34 -19.64
CA SER A 217 13.10 27.28 -18.50
C SER A 217 12.62 25.86 -18.25
N VAL A 218 12.70 25.42 -17.00
CA VAL A 218 12.08 24.18 -16.53
C VAL A 218 10.82 24.54 -15.76
N CYS A 219 9.66 24.44 -16.42
CA CYS A 219 8.38 24.75 -15.79
C CYS A 219 7.87 23.57 -14.96
N THR A 220 7.76 23.77 -13.66
CA THR A 220 7.21 22.77 -12.70
C THR A 220 5.88 23.22 -12.07
N ILE A 221 5.27 24.27 -12.62
CA ILE A 221 3.93 24.72 -12.24
C ILE A 221 2.93 23.66 -12.70
N PRO A 222 1.94 23.26 -11.87
CA PRO A 222 0.90 22.31 -12.27
C PRO A 222 0.19 22.73 -13.57
N LEU A 223 -0.09 21.75 -14.43
CA LEU A 223 -0.89 21.92 -15.66
C LEU A 223 -2.35 22.29 -15.35
#